data_AF-J9BL30-F1
#
_entry.id   AF-J9BL30-F1
#
_cell.length_a   1.000
_cell.length_b   1.000
_cell.length_c   1.000
_cell.angle_alpha   90.00
_cell.angle_beta   90.00
_cell.angle_gamma   90.00
#
_symmetry.space_group_name_H-M   'P 1'
#
loop_
_entity.id
_entity.type
_entity.pdbx_description
1 polymer ?
#
loop_
_entity_poly.entity_id
_entity_poly.type
_entity_poly.pdbx_seq_one_letter_code
_entity_poly.pdbx_strand_id
1 'polypeptide(L)'
;MSVYVKKNLVNLRIDFAFKRLFGVEGNEDILIGFLNAVLQSSLDEEIISLHLDDPHLPREQKDDKLSILDLRATLNSGIKLNIEIQVRDKKDMIERSLFYWAGMYYSQMTQGMKYTELRPTICISVVFLE
;
A
#
# COMPACT_ATOMS: atom_id res chain seq x y z
N MET A 1 3.03 -44.74 -5.58
CA MET A 1 3.63 -43.84 -6.59
C MET A 1 2.91 -42.50 -6.47
N SER A 2 3.52 -41.53 -5.77
CA SER A 2 2.89 -40.21 -5.55
C SER A 2 3.14 -39.33 -6.77
N VAL A 3 2.08 -38.96 -7.49
CA VAL A 3 2.16 -38.01 -8.60
C VAL A 3 2.31 -36.62 -7.98
N TYR A 4 3.55 -36.13 -7.91
CA TYR A 4 3.80 -34.74 -7.55
C TYR A 4 3.27 -33.83 -8.66
N VAL A 5 2.08 -33.25 -8.44
CA VAL A 5 1.60 -32.13 -9.26
C VAL A 5 2.53 -30.96 -9.00
N LYS A 6 3.31 -30.56 -10.01
CA LYS A 6 4.18 -29.38 -9.93
C LYS A 6 3.28 -28.15 -9.76
N LYS A 7 3.23 -27.61 -8.54
CA LYS A 7 2.44 -26.41 -8.23
C LYS A 7 3.11 -25.23 -8.94
N ASN A 8 2.51 -24.76 -10.03
CA ASN A 8 2.97 -23.54 -10.70
C ASN A 8 2.65 -22.36 -9.79
N LEU A 9 3.67 -21.83 -9.12
CA LEU A 9 3.55 -20.65 -8.26
C LEU A 9 3.58 -19.39 -9.11
N VAL A 10 2.74 -18.41 -8.73
CA VAL A 10 2.74 -17.09 -9.36
C VAL A 10 3.94 -16.30 -8.84
N ASN A 11 4.69 -15.67 -9.73
CA ASN A 11 5.79 -14.78 -9.35
C ASN A 11 5.25 -13.40 -8.96
N LEU A 12 5.21 -13.11 -7.66
CA LEU A 12 4.74 -11.82 -7.14
C LEU A 12 5.73 -10.67 -7.35
N ARG A 13 6.94 -10.92 -7.87
CA ARG A 13 7.80 -9.83 -8.40
C ARG A 13 7.22 -9.20 -9.67
N ILE A 14 6.17 -9.79 -10.25
CA ILE A 14 5.46 -9.18 -11.37
C ILE A 14 4.42 -8.22 -10.78
N ASP A 15 4.58 -6.93 -11.05
CA ASP A 15 3.68 -5.86 -10.58
C ASP A 15 2.21 -6.19 -10.80
N PHE A 16 1.84 -6.62 -12.01
CA PHE A 16 0.48 -7.04 -12.33
C PHE A 16 -0.02 -8.19 -11.44
N ALA A 17 0.82 -9.19 -11.17
CA ALA A 17 0.43 -10.32 -10.33
C ALA A 17 0.23 -9.88 -8.87
N PHE A 18 1.09 -9.00 -8.37
CA PHE A 18 0.95 -8.40 -7.04
C PHE A 18 -0.36 -7.62 -6.92
N LYS A 19 -0.61 -6.67 -7.83
CA LYS A 19 -1.85 -5.88 -7.87
C LYS A 19 -3.09 -6.75 -8.01
N ARG A 20 -3.03 -7.81 -8.83
CA ARG A 20 -4.16 -8.72 -9.00
C ARG A 20 -4.44 -9.55 -7.74
N LEU A 21 -3.41 -9.92 -6.99
CA LEU A 21 -3.57 -10.70 -5.78
C LEU A 21 -4.15 -9.84 -4.64
N PHE A 22 -3.63 -8.63 -4.47
CA PHE A 22 -3.90 -7.80 -3.28
C PHE A 22 -4.84 -6.61 -3.50
N GLY A 23 -5.00 -6.14 -4.74
CA GLY A 23 -5.72 -4.91 -5.09
C GLY A 23 -7.05 -5.12 -5.80
N VAL A 24 -7.60 -6.33 -5.73
CA VAL A 24 -8.92 -6.66 -6.29
C VAL A 24 -9.92 -6.71 -5.15
N GLU A 25 -11.04 -6.00 -5.30
CA GLU A 25 -12.16 -6.07 -4.36
C GLU A 25 -12.62 -7.53 -4.19
N GLY A 26 -12.76 -7.97 -2.94
CA GLY A 26 -13.02 -9.37 -2.56
C GLY A 26 -11.76 -10.18 -2.21
N ASN A 27 -10.55 -9.64 -2.40
CA ASN A 27 -9.29 -10.29 -1.98
C ASN A 27 -8.69 -9.67 -0.71
N GLU A 28 -9.45 -8.87 0.05
CA GLU A 28 -8.96 -8.09 1.19
C GLU A 28 -8.31 -8.99 2.25
N ASP A 29 -8.86 -10.18 2.50
CA ASP A 29 -8.33 -11.15 3.48
C ASP A 29 -6.86 -11.53 3.20
N ILE A 30 -6.48 -11.60 1.92
CA ILE A 30 -5.10 -11.92 1.51
C ILE A 30 -4.18 -10.76 1.87
N LEU A 31 -4.62 -9.52 1.62
CA LEU A 31 -3.87 -8.32 1.97
C LEU A 31 -3.78 -8.15 3.49
N ILE A 32 -4.87 -8.40 4.21
CA ILE A 32 -4.92 -8.34 5.67
C ILE A 32 -3.91 -9.31 6.28
N GLY A 33 -3.90 -10.58 5.83
CA GLY A 33 -2.94 -11.57 6.32
C GLY A 33 -1.48 -11.16 6.09
N PHE A 34 -1.19 -10.59 4.91
CA PHE A 34 0.13 -10.04 4.62
C PHE A 34 0.49 -8.86 5.54
N LEU A 35 -0.41 -7.90 5.70
CA LEU A 35 -0.17 -6.71 6.51
C LEU A 35 0.00 -7.04 7.99
N ASN A 36 -0.79 -7.97 8.54
CA ASN A 36 -0.63 -8.42 9.92
C ASN A 36 0.74 -9.09 10.14
N ALA A 37 1.23 -9.86 9.17
CA ALA A 37 2.56 -10.45 9.25
C ALA A 37 3.69 -9.40 9.19
N VAL A 38 3.53 -8.34 8.38
CA VAL A 38 4.54 -7.29 8.19
C VAL A 38 4.51 -6.24 9.32
N LEU A 39 3.34 -5.90 9.83
CA LEU A 39 3.12 -4.81 10.78
C LEU A 39 2.91 -5.29 12.22
N GLN A 40 3.09 -6.57 12.51
CA GLN A 40 2.82 -7.17 13.83
C GLN A 40 3.44 -6.40 15.00
N SER A 41 4.65 -5.85 14.82
CA SER A 41 5.36 -5.10 15.87
C SER A 41 5.10 -3.59 15.85
N SER A 42 4.37 -3.11 14.85
CA SER A 42 4.17 -1.68 14.56
C SER A 42 2.74 -1.22 14.86
N LEU A 43 1.81 -2.17 15.03
CA LEU A 43 0.41 -1.89 15.36
C LEU A 43 0.08 -2.49 16.73
N ASP A 44 -0.71 -1.76 17.50
CA ASP A 44 -1.19 -2.22 18.81
C ASP A 44 -2.27 -3.30 18.68
N GLU A 45 -2.97 -3.32 17.55
CA GLU A 45 -4.09 -4.23 17.26
C GLU A 45 -3.93 -4.90 15.90
N GLU A 46 -4.47 -6.11 15.79
CA GLU A 46 -4.53 -6.86 14.54
C GLU A 46 -5.51 -6.20 13.55
N ILE A 47 -5.14 -6.18 12.28
CA ILE A 47 -6.01 -5.72 11.20
C ILE A 47 -7.06 -6.81 10.96
N ILE A 48 -8.32 -6.49 11.24
CA ILE A 48 -9.46 -7.38 11.00
C ILE A 48 -10.20 -7.07 9.69
N SER A 49 -10.09 -5.83 9.21
CA SER A 49 -10.64 -5.38 7.93
C SER A 49 -9.95 -4.12 7.47
N LEU A 50 -10.03 -3.87 6.17
CA LEU A 50 -9.56 -2.65 5.53
C LEU A 50 -10.46 -2.31 4.34
N HIS A 51 -10.38 -1.06 3.90
CA HIS A 51 -10.98 -0.59 2.66
C HIS A 51 -9.87 -0.34 1.64
N LEU A 52 -9.99 -0.88 0.42
CA LEU A 52 -9.11 -0.54 -0.70
C LEU A 52 -9.52 0.81 -1.29
N ASP A 53 -8.59 1.77 -1.27
CA ASP A 53 -8.81 3.12 -1.77
C ASP A 53 -8.38 3.25 -3.24
N ASP A 54 -8.85 4.30 -3.92
CA ASP A 54 -8.33 4.66 -5.24
C ASP A 54 -6.80 4.90 -5.17
N PRO A 55 -6.00 4.22 -6.00
CA PRO A 55 -4.55 4.37 -6.01
C PRO A 55 -4.08 5.73 -6.52
N HIS A 56 -4.92 6.54 -7.17
CA HIS A 56 -4.57 7.87 -7.62
C HIS A 56 -4.52 8.85 -6.44
N LEU A 57 -3.41 9.56 -6.32
CA LEU A 57 -3.35 10.70 -5.42
C LEU A 57 -4.12 11.88 -6.01
N PRO A 58 -4.90 12.62 -5.19
CA PRO A 58 -5.57 13.82 -5.64
C PRO A 58 -4.55 14.85 -6.13
N ARG A 59 -4.91 15.55 -7.22
CA ARG A 59 -4.10 16.64 -7.80
C ARG A 59 -4.71 17.96 -7.35
N GLU A 60 -3.88 18.88 -6.89
CA GLU A 60 -4.30 20.23 -6.50
C GLU A 60 -4.17 21.20 -7.69
N GLN A 61 -3.17 20.96 -8.55
CA GLN A 61 -2.88 21.78 -9.73
C GLN A 61 -2.77 20.91 -10.99
N LYS A 62 -3.05 21.54 -12.13
CA LYS A 62 -3.05 20.87 -13.45
C LYS A 62 -1.68 20.25 -13.80
N ASP A 63 -0.61 20.87 -13.30
CA ASP A 63 0.78 20.50 -13.59
C ASP A 63 1.39 19.57 -12.53
N ASP A 64 0.61 19.16 -11.52
CA ASP A 64 1.09 18.25 -10.46
C ASP A 64 1.49 16.90 -11.04
N LYS A 65 2.57 16.30 -10.51
CA LYS A 65 3.02 14.97 -10.92
C LYS A 65 1.93 13.93 -10.68
N LEU A 66 1.47 13.27 -11.75
CA LEU A 66 0.56 12.13 -11.63
C LEU A 66 1.25 11.02 -10.83
N SER A 67 0.67 10.68 -9.69
CA SER A 67 1.20 9.71 -8.75
C SER A 67 0.16 8.62 -8.54
N ILE A 68 0.47 7.43 -9.04
CA ILE A 68 -0.38 6.25 -8.94
C ILE A 68 0.35 5.29 -8.03
N LEU A 69 -0.29 4.96 -6.90
CA LEU A 69 0.22 4.01 -5.93
C LEU A 69 -0.06 2.59 -6.40
N ASP A 70 0.74 1.62 -5.95
CA ASP A 70 0.47 0.22 -6.28
C ASP A 70 -0.77 -0.29 -5.54
N LEU A 71 -0.86 -0.03 -4.24
CA LEU A 71 -2.03 -0.28 -3.40
C LEU A 71 -2.18 0.82 -2.35
N ARG A 72 -3.42 1.24 -2.14
CA ARG A 72 -3.80 2.16 -1.06
C ARG A 72 -4.93 1.54 -0.26
N ALA A 73 -4.83 1.63 1.06
CA ALA A 73 -5.87 1.13 1.93
C ALA A 73 -6.08 2.00 3.17
N THR A 74 -7.28 1.94 3.72
CA THR A 74 -7.65 2.59 4.98
C THR A 74 -8.11 1.53 5.98
N LEU A 75 -7.49 1.50 7.16
CA LEU A 75 -7.94 0.66 8.28
C LEU A 75 -9.16 1.26 8.96
N ASN A 76 -9.93 0.44 9.69
CA ASN A 76 -11.08 0.92 10.47
C ASN A 76 -10.70 2.00 11.51
N SER A 77 -9.48 1.97 12.04
CA SER A 77 -8.93 2.98 12.95
C SER A 77 -8.70 4.35 12.27
N GLY A 78 -8.81 4.40 10.93
CA GLY A 78 -8.54 5.56 10.11
C GLY A 78 -7.09 5.64 9.60
N ILE A 79 -6.20 4.75 10.05
CA ILE A 79 -4.80 4.68 9.58
C ILE A 79 -4.79 4.47 8.06
N LYS A 80 -3.96 5.25 7.37
CA LYS A 80 -3.77 5.18 5.92
C LYS A 80 -2.54 4.34 5.59
N LEU A 81 -2.68 3.42 4.65
CA LEU A 81 -1.62 2.52 4.20
C LEU A 81 -1.30 2.78 2.72
N ASN A 82 -0.02 2.91 2.43
CA ASN A 82 0.55 2.84 1.08
C ASN A 82 1.41 1.59 0.97
N ILE A 83 1.15 0.71 0.01
CA ILE A 83 1.95 -0.50 -0.21
C ILE A 83 2.49 -0.47 -1.63
N GLU A 84 3.82 -0.47 -1.75
CA GLU A 84 4.55 -0.34 -3.00
C GLU A 84 5.45 -1.56 -3.22
N ILE A 85 5.49 -2.09 -4.45
CA ILE A 85 6.37 -3.18 -4.82
C ILE A 85 7.48 -2.70 -5.77
N GLN A 86 8.74 -2.84 -5.34
CA GLN A 86 9.90 -2.38 -6.10
C GLN A 86 10.73 -3.57 -6.58
N VAL A 87 10.58 -3.87 -7.88
CA VAL A 87 11.26 -4.98 -8.55
C VAL A 87 12.66 -4.59 -9.02
N ARG A 88 12.93 -3.29 -9.16
CA ARG A 88 14.22 -2.74 -9.60
C ARG A 88 14.59 -1.54 -8.74
N ASP A 89 15.87 -1.40 -8.45
CA ASP A 89 16.40 -0.19 -7.82
C ASP A 89 16.30 0.98 -8.81
N LYS A 90 15.37 1.90 -8.55
CA LYS A 90 15.18 3.11 -9.34
C LYS A 90 16.02 4.29 -8.86
N LYS A 91 16.86 4.13 -7.83
CA LYS A 91 17.70 5.18 -7.20
C LYS A 91 16.97 6.43 -6.70
N ASP A 92 15.66 6.54 -6.90
CA ASP A 92 14.78 7.62 -6.44
C ASP A 92 13.71 7.12 -5.47
N MET A 93 13.87 5.89 -4.96
CA MET A 93 12.86 5.21 -4.16
C MET A 93 12.54 5.96 -2.87
N ILE A 94 13.56 6.51 -2.21
CA ILE A 94 13.40 7.23 -0.94
C ILE A 94 12.61 8.51 -1.17
N GLU A 95 12.99 9.30 -2.17
CA GLU A 95 12.35 10.55 -2.54
C GLU A 95 10.90 10.32 -2.97
N ARG A 96 10.64 9.28 -3.77
CA ARG A 96 9.28 8.90 -4.17
C ARG A 96 8.43 8.46 -2.99
N SER A 97 8.97 7.61 -2.11
CA SER A 97 8.24 7.11 -0.95
C SER A 97 7.87 8.26 -0.01
N LEU A 98 8.80 9.19 0.24
CA LEU A 98 8.54 10.36 1.07
C LEU A 98 7.52 11.30 0.42
N PHE A 99 7.63 11.53 -0.89
CA PHE A 99 6.67 12.35 -1.63
C PHE A 99 5.24 11.78 -1.55
N TYR A 100 5.09 10.46 -1.77
CA TYR A 100 3.78 9.80 -1.67
C TYR A 100 3.23 9.81 -0.24
N TRP A 101 4.07 9.54 0.75
CA TRP A 101 3.67 9.59 2.16
C TRP A 101 3.17 10.99 2.54
N ALA A 102 3.91 12.04 2.16
CA ALA A 102 3.51 13.41 2.43
C ALA A 102 2.18 13.74 1.74
N GLY A 103 2.06 13.39 0.45
CA GLY A 103 0.83 13.45 -0.36
C GLY A 103 -0.39 12.87 0.36
N MET A 104 -0.27 11.64 0.82
CA MET A 104 -1.34 10.96 1.55
C MET A 104 -1.64 11.57 2.91
N TYR A 105 -0.63 12.12 3.59
CA TYR A 105 -0.82 12.71 4.91
C TYR A 105 -1.54 14.06 4.81
N TYR A 106 -1.05 14.99 3.96
CA TYR A 106 -1.66 16.32 3.86
C TYR A 106 -3.02 16.30 3.15
N SER A 107 -3.25 15.38 2.20
CA SER A 107 -4.54 15.30 1.47
C SER A 107 -5.73 14.88 2.33
N GLN A 108 -5.50 14.47 3.58
CA GLN A 108 -6.57 14.27 4.56
C GLN A 108 -7.19 15.59 5.03
N MET A 109 -6.45 16.69 4.93
CA MET A 109 -6.87 17.99 5.45
C MET A 109 -7.95 18.62 4.57
N THR A 110 -8.98 19.12 5.24
CA THR A 110 -9.98 20.01 4.63
C THR A 110 -10.03 21.33 5.38
N GLN A 111 -10.58 22.38 4.76
CA GLN A 111 -10.71 23.68 5.39
C GLN A 111 -11.44 23.57 6.74
N GLY A 112 -10.82 24.11 7.80
CA GLY A 112 -11.37 24.10 9.17
C GLY A 112 -11.01 22.87 10.01
N MET A 113 -10.38 21.85 9.45
CA MET A 113 -9.88 20.68 10.19
C MET A 113 -8.67 21.06 11.05
N LYS A 114 -8.58 20.54 12.28
CA LYS A 114 -7.41 20.71 13.15
C LYS A 114 -6.34 19.70 12.77
N TYR A 115 -5.07 20.09 12.88
CA TYR A 115 -3.94 19.17 12.62
C TYR A 115 -3.94 17.93 13.52
N THR A 116 -4.53 18.01 14.71
CA THR A 116 -4.68 16.87 15.63
C THR A 116 -5.64 15.79 15.12
N GLU A 117 -6.42 16.07 14.08
CA GLU A 117 -7.37 15.13 13.48
C GLU A 117 -6.75 14.28 12.36
N LEU A 118 -5.50 14.59 11.96
CA LEU A 118 -4.75 13.82 10.98
C LEU A 118 -4.56 12.37 11.47
N ARG A 119 -4.86 11.43 10.58
CA ARG A 119 -4.66 10.01 10.87
C ARG A 119 -3.25 9.59 10.49
N PRO A 120 -2.62 8.69 11.26
CA PRO A 120 -1.33 8.14 10.92
C PRO A 120 -1.33 7.55 9.50
N THR A 121 -0.23 7.78 8.79
CA THR A 121 0.03 7.19 7.47
C THR A 121 1.25 6.29 7.56
N ILE A 122 1.16 5.08 7.02
CA ILE A 122 2.24 4.09 6.97
C ILE A 122 2.54 3.80 5.49
N CYS A 123 3.82 3.86 5.11
CA CYS A 123 4.29 3.47 3.79
C CYS A 123 5.12 2.19 3.91
N ILE A 124 4.76 1.17 3.14
CA ILE A 124 5.40 -0.14 3.12
C ILE A 124 6.00 -0.33 1.74
N SER A 125 7.33 -0.39 1.66
CA SER A 125 8.05 -0.65 0.41
C SER A 125 8.60 -2.07 0.41
N VAL A 126 8.06 -2.93 -0.45
CA VAL A 126 8.55 -4.30 -0.65
C VAL A 126 9.64 -4.28 -1.70
N VAL A 127 10.89 -4.44 -1.28
CA VAL A 127 12.07 -4.34 -2.15
C VAL A 127 12.67 -5.73 -2.38
N PHE A 128 12.91 -6.09 -3.64
CA PHE A 128 13.67 -7.29 -3.97
C PHE A 128 15.14 -6.91 -4.16
N LEU A 129 15.99 -7.46 -3.30
CA LEU A 129 17.45 -7.38 -3.47
C LEU A 129 17.88 -8.45 -4.48
N GLU A 130 18.74 -8.06 -5.42
CA GLU A 130 19.42 -8.99 -6.34
C GLU A 130 20.51 -9.79 -5.62
#